data_AF-A0A5E4J6Y7-F1
#
_entry.id   AF-A0A5E4J6Y7-F1
#
_cell.length_a   1.000
_cell.length_b   1.000
_cell.length_c   1.000
_cell.angle_alpha   90.00
_cell.angle_beta   90.00
_cell.angle_gamma   90.00
#
_symmetry.space_group_name_H-M   'P 1'
#
loop_
_entity.id
_entity.type
_entity.pdbx_description
1 polymer ?
#
loop_
_entity_poly.entity_id
_entity_poly.type
_entity_poly.pdbx_seq_one_letter_code
_entity_poly.pdbx_strand_id
1 'polypeptide(L)'
;MLFEVDEKVVLGPLLRESVEFERFYKEEREKKIGLIWWFRDFDMLEGIEAYVIVFESAIYYRKSPTSPEDAHTMAHEIMHLVRYQESKFLEIKYTQLQHEYLAAKLASMLEDPIIDSFLQKNYNFDLRIPYRYAIDYCRKNIKTEATDDLSRLINGIDLANYMISWKLIDIDDMDAQNEWSNYLRWYEKLRPYSYEIANQIVRILWVHGGAHGAETIDKQKRVVTAMINLYPQLRNMISI
;
A
#
# COMPACT_ATOMS: atom_id res chain seq x y z
N MET A 1 9.04 -2.66 -21.45
CA MET A 1 10.00 -3.74 -21.72
C MET A 1 10.29 -4.43 -20.40
N LEU A 2 10.26 -5.76 -20.35
CA LEU A 2 10.35 -6.54 -19.12
C LEU A 2 11.64 -7.38 -19.11
N PHE A 3 12.39 -7.36 -18.00
CA PHE A 3 13.63 -8.14 -17.86
C PHE A 3 13.70 -8.83 -16.51
N GLU A 4 14.00 -10.12 -16.52
CA GLU A 4 14.37 -10.84 -15.30
C GLU A 4 15.76 -10.42 -14.83
N VAL A 5 15.92 -10.20 -13.53
CA VAL A 5 17.18 -9.75 -12.91
C VAL A 5 17.48 -10.60 -11.67
N ASP A 6 18.74 -10.91 -11.42
CA ASP A 6 19.15 -11.65 -10.22
C ASP A 6 18.91 -10.81 -8.95
N GLU A 7 18.26 -11.40 -7.93
CA GLU A 7 17.94 -10.76 -6.66
C GLU A 7 19.15 -10.06 -6.00
N LYS A 8 20.34 -10.68 -6.03
CA LYS A 8 21.55 -10.11 -5.43
C LYS A 8 22.03 -8.87 -6.18
N VAL A 9 21.75 -8.81 -7.48
CA VAL A 9 22.04 -7.62 -8.29
C VAL A 9 21.04 -6.51 -7.96
N VAL A 10 19.75 -6.84 -7.82
CA VAL A 10 18.70 -5.88 -7.49
C VAL A 10 18.93 -5.28 -6.10
N LEU A 11 19.07 -6.14 -5.09
CA LEU A 11 19.10 -5.73 -3.68
C LEU A 11 20.51 -5.43 -3.16
N GLY A 12 21.54 -5.70 -3.95
CA GLY A 12 22.94 -5.53 -3.56
C GLY A 12 23.27 -4.17 -2.94
N PRO A 13 22.84 -3.03 -3.54
CA PRO A 13 23.02 -1.71 -2.93
C PRO A 13 22.36 -1.61 -1.55
N LEU A 14 21.07 -1.99 -1.44
CA LEU A 14 20.31 -1.92 -0.20
C LEU A 14 20.92 -2.75 0.93
N LEU A 15 21.36 -3.98 0.61
CA LEU A 15 22.00 -4.89 1.57
C LEU A 15 23.33 -4.36 2.12
N ARG A 16 23.99 -3.44 1.42
CA ARG A 16 25.25 -2.83 1.86
C ARG A 16 25.04 -1.51 2.59
N GLU A 17 24.00 -0.76 2.23
CA GLU A 17 23.86 0.64 2.60
C GLU A 17 22.72 0.91 3.60
N SER A 18 21.78 -0.01 3.76
CA SER A 18 20.66 0.10 4.70
C SER A 18 20.71 -1.00 5.76
N VAL A 19 20.99 -0.63 7.01
CA VAL A 19 21.13 -1.56 8.14
C VAL A 19 19.79 -2.20 8.49
N GLU A 20 18.73 -1.40 8.46
CA GLU A 20 17.35 -1.85 8.64
C GLU A 20 16.92 -2.87 7.59
N PHE A 21 17.29 -2.64 6.31
CA PHE A 21 17.00 -3.58 5.23
C PHE A 21 17.80 -4.87 5.34
N GLU A 22 19.10 -4.79 5.66
CA GLU A 22 19.92 -5.99 5.86
C GLU A 22 19.35 -6.87 6.98
N ARG A 23 18.90 -6.25 8.09
CA ARG A 23 18.26 -6.98 9.19
C ARG A 23 16.94 -7.61 8.76
N PHE A 24 16.04 -6.84 8.15
CA PHE A 24 14.78 -7.33 7.60
C PHE A 24 14.99 -8.50 6.64
N TYR A 25 15.95 -8.38 5.73
CA TYR A 25 16.23 -9.38 4.72
C TYR A 25 16.65 -10.72 5.34
N LYS A 26 17.55 -10.71 6.32
CA LYS A 26 18.00 -11.92 7.02
C LYS A 26 16.93 -12.55 7.91
N GLU A 27 16.05 -11.74 8.50
CA GLU A 27 15.07 -12.21 9.49
C GLU A 27 13.74 -12.64 8.86
N GLU A 28 13.30 -11.93 7.82
CA GLU A 28 12.01 -12.16 7.16
C GLU A 28 12.22 -12.86 5.81
N ARG A 29 12.94 -12.23 4.88
CA ARG A 29 13.06 -12.73 3.51
C ARG A 29 13.73 -14.10 3.46
N GLU A 30 14.94 -14.23 3.99
CA GLU A 30 15.77 -15.44 3.80
C GLU A 30 15.20 -16.64 4.54
N LYS A 31 14.53 -16.40 5.68
CA LYS A 31 14.01 -17.47 6.54
C LYS A 31 12.64 -17.97 6.12
N LYS A 32 11.81 -17.12 5.49
CA LYS A 32 10.38 -17.40 5.32
C LYS A 32 9.95 -17.60 3.87
N ILE A 33 10.67 -17.03 2.91
CA ILE A 33 10.31 -17.11 1.48
C ILE A 33 11.38 -17.90 0.73
N GLY A 34 10.94 -18.71 -0.24
CA GLY A 34 11.82 -19.38 -1.18
C GLY A 34 12.36 -18.45 -2.27
N LEU A 35 12.28 -18.90 -3.53
CA LEU A 35 12.66 -18.10 -4.68
C LEU A 35 11.71 -16.91 -4.87
N ILE A 36 12.27 -15.74 -5.17
CA ILE A 36 11.52 -14.56 -5.62
C ILE A 36 11.99 -14.25 -7.04
N TRP A 37 11.05 -14.13 -7.97
CA TRP A 37 11.34 -13.67 -9.32
C TRP A 37 11.37 -12.15 -9.35
N TRP A 38 12.45 -11.56 -9.85
CA TRP A 38 12.61 -10.12 -9.90
C TRP A 38 12.56 -9.65 -11.34
N PHE A 39 11.64 -8.75 -11.63
CA PHE A 39 11.46 -8.20 -12.97
C PHE A 39 11.58 -6.69 -12.99
N ARG A 40 12.46 -6.19 -13.86
CA ARG A 40 12.50 -4.77 -14.18
C ARG A 40 11.46 -4.46 -15.25
N ASP A 41 10.44 -3.69 -14.90
CA ASP A 41 9.38 -3.26 -15.80
C ASP A 41 9.47 -1.77 -16.12
N PHE A 42 9.95 -1.46 -17.32
CA PHE A 42 10.06 -0.08 -17.80
C PHE A 42 8.71 0.55 -18.19
N ASP A 43 7.67 -0.26 -18.42
CA ASP A 43 6.35 0.19 -18.86
C ASP A 43 5.37 0.36 -17.68
N MET A 44 5.82 0.08 -16.46
CA MET A 44 5.06 0.27 -15.22
C MET A 44 4.51 1.71 -15.14
N LEU A 45 3.27 1.86 -14.68
CA LEU A 45 2.61 3.17 -14.60
C LEU A 45 3.43 4.17 -13.78
N GLU A 46 3.41 5.44 -14.18
CA GLU A 46 4.07 6.51 -13.40
C GLU A 46 3.45 6.60 -12.02
N GLY A 47 4.28 6.77 -10.99
CA GLY A 47 3.87 6.79 -9.58
C GLY A 47 3.85 5.43 -8.89
N ILE A 48 4.03 4.34 -9.63
CA ILE A 48 4.29 3.00 -9.06
C ILE A 48 5.79 2.73 -9.16
N GLU A 49 6.43 2.46 -8.04
CA GLU A 49 7.86 2.18 -7.97
C GLU A 49 8.15 0.67 -8.05
N ALA A 50 7.31 -0.10 -7.36
CA ALA A 50 7.29 -1.55 -7.42
C ALA A 50 5.89 -2.08 -7.11
N TYR A 51 5.66 -3.34 -7.48
CA TYR A 51 4.48 -4.10 -7.07
C TYR A 51 4.82 -5.59 -7.05
N VAL A 52 4.00 -6.35 -6.33
CA VAL A 52 4.15 -7.81 -6.17
C VAL A 52 3.01 -8.57 -6.84
N ILE A 53 3.33 -9.72 -7.44
CA ILE A 53 2.36 -10.77 -7.80
C ILE A 53 2.58 -11.95 -6.86
N VAL A 54 1.75 -12.01 -5.80
CA VAL A 54 1.97 -12.94 -4.67
C VAL A 54 1.94 -14.41 -5.08
N PHE A 55 1.04 -14.81 -5.98
CA PHE A 55 0.90 -16.20 -6.43
C PHE A 55 2.08 -16.68 -7.27
N GLU A 56 2.73 -15.76 -7.99
CA GLU A 56 3.92 -16.04 -8.79
C GLU A 56 5.20 -15.90 -7.98
N SER A 57 5.13 -15.40 -6.74
CA SER A 57 6.30 -15.01 -5.95
C SER A 57 7.21 -14.08 -6.76
N ALA A 58 6.62 -13.08 -7.41
CA ALA A 58 7.31 -12.17 -8.31
C ALA A 58 7.19 -10.71 -7.84
N ILE A 59 8.30 -9.97 -7.89
CA ILE A 59 8.37 -8.54 -7.63
C ILE A 59 8.78 -7.83 -8.92
N TYR A 60 7.97 -6.85 -9.30
CA TYR A 60 8.18 -5.99 -10.44
C TYR A 60 8.60 -4.61 -9.94
N TYR A 61 9.62 -4.02 -10.54
CA TYR A 61 10.12 -2.70 -10.14
C TYR A 61 10.53 -1.87 -11.34
N ARG A 62 10.27 -0.56 -11.29
CA ARG A 62 10.51 0.34 -12.42
C ARG A 62 11.96 0.78 -12.52
N LYS A 63 12.53 1.21 -11.40
CA LYS A 63 13.91 1.71 -11.29
C LYS A 63 14.69 0.83 -10.33
N SER A 64 15.95 0.55 -10.66
CA SER A 64 16.83 -0.20 -9.76
C SER A 64 16.90 0.51 -8.40
N PRO A 65 16.68 -0.20 -7.28
CA PRO A 65 16.81 0.38 -5.96
C PRO A 65 18.29 0.58 -5.68
N THR A 66 18.73 1.84 -5.71
CA THR A 66 20.16 2.20 -5.67
C THR A 66 20.54 2.99 -4.44
N SER A 67 19.56 3.35 -3.62
CA SER A 67 19.75 4.17 -2.43
C SER A 67 19.03 3.57 -1.23
N PRO A 68 19.48 3.85 0.01
CA PRO A 68 18.76 3.47 1.22
C PRO A 68 17.30 3.96 1.28
N GLU A 69 16.96 5.03 0.56
CA GLU A 69 15.59 5.55 0.48
C GLU A 69 14.63 4.56 -0.22
N ASP A 70 15.15 3.71 -1.12
CA ASP A 70 14.38 2.68 -1.82
C ASP A 70 14.13 1.43 -0.94
N ALA A 71 14.80 1.34 0.20
CA ALA A 71 14.80 0.15 1.04
C ALA A 71 13.42 -0.18 1.60
N HIS A 72 12.65 0.84 2.01
CA HIS A 72 11.29 0.66 2.47
C HIS A 72 10.42 0.03 1.38
N THR A 73 10.43 0.58 0.18
CA THR A 73 9.62 0.09 -0.95
C THR A 73 9.93 -1.38 -1.25
N MET A 74 11.21 -1.77 -1.30
CA MET A 74 11.56 -3.18 -1.53
C MET A 74 11.15 -4.08 -0.35
N ALA A 75 11.30 -3.62 0.89
CA ALA A 75 10.90 -4.39 2.06
C ALA A 75 9.38 -4.58 2.11
N HIS A 76 8.63 -3.56 1.70
CA HIS A 76 7.17 -3.58 1.60
C HIS A 76 6.70 -4.69 0.65
N GLU A 77 7.22 -4.70 -0.59
CA GLU A 77 6.86 -5.72 -1.58
C GLU A 77 7.24 -7.14 -1.15
N ILE A 78 8.42 -7.31 -0.54
CA ILE A 78 8.81 -8.61 0.03
C ILE A 78 7.86 -9.02 1.15
N MET A 79 7.41 -8.08 1.99
CA MET A 79 6.55 -8.41 3.12
C MET A 79 5.16 -8.90 2.69
N HIS A 80 4.63 -8.43 1.55
CA HIS A 80 3.44 -9.04 0.96
C HIS A 80 3.64 -10.55 0.70
N LEU A 81 4.80 -10.95 0.14
CA LEU A 81 5.13 -12.36 -0.07
C LEU A 81 5.26 -13.12 1.25
N VAL A 82 5.89 -12.52 2.28
CA VAL A 82 6.03 -13.14 3.60
C VAL A 82 4.65 -13.45 4.18
N ARG A 83 3.76 -12.46 4.16
CA ARG A 83 2.41 -12.58 4.73
C ARG A 83 1.55 -13.59 3.97
N TYR A 84 1.71 -13.66 2.65
CA TYR A 84 1.08 -14.69 1.83
C TYR A 84 1.54 -16.10 2.25
N GLN A 85 2.86 -16.33 2.39
CA GLN A 85 3.41 -17.61 2.86
C GLN A 85 2.94 -17.97 4.28
N GLU A 86 2.78 -17.00 5.16
CA GLU A 86 2.29 -17.21 6.53
C GLU A 86 0.75 -17.37 6.62
N SER A 87 0.03 -17.39 5.50
CA SER A 87 -1.45 -17.45 5.46
C SER A 87 -2.12 -16.32 6.26
N LYS A 88 -1.51 -15.13 6.26
CA LYS A 88 -2.01 -13.93 6.96
C LYS A 88 -2.65 -12.91 6.01
N PHE A 89 -2.89 -13.31 4.76
CA PHE A 89 -3.40 -12.48 3.68
C PHE A 89 -4.90 -12.78 3.44
N LEU A 90 -5.74 -11.74 3.37
CA LEU A 90 -7.11 -11.88 2.89
C LEU A 90 -7.15 -11.68 1.38
N GLU A 91 -7.51 -12.72 0.66
CA GLU A 91 -7.69 -12.64 -0.80
C GLU A 91 -8.99 -11.90 -1.14
N ILE A 92 -8.88 -10.79 -1.88
CA ILE A 92 -10.03 -10.09 -2.46
C ILE A 92 -10.08 -10.39 -3.95
N LYS A 93 -11.11 -11.14 -4.35
CA LYS A 93 -11.35 -11.48 -5.76
C LYS A 93 -12.30 -10.48 -6.38
N TYR A 94 -12.18 -10.27 -7.69
CA TYR A 94 -13.12 -9.50 -8.48
C TYR A 94 -14.04 -10.41 -9.29
N THR A 95 -15.29 -9.99 -9.49
CA THR A 95 -16.29 -10.76 -10.27
C THR A 95 -16.17 -10.54 -11.77
N GLN A 96 -15.62 -9.40 -12.19
CA GLN A 96 -15.43 -8.99 -13.58
C GLN A 96 -14.11 -8.24 -13.72
N LEU A 97 -13.42 -8.42 -14.85
CA LEU A 97 -12.10 -7.80 -15.14
C LEU A 97 -12.07 -6.28 -14.89
N GLN A 98 -13.14 -5.57 -15.21
CA GLN A 98 -13.24 -4.12 -15.01
C GLN A 98 -13.19 -3.69 -13.52
N HIS A 99 -13.40 -4.62 -12.56
CA HIS A 99 -13.33 -4.37 -11.13
C HIS A 99 -11.99 -4.79 -10.51
N GLU A 100 -11.04 -5.31 -11.30
CA GLU A 100 -9.73 -5.72 -10.83
C GLU A 100 -9.00 -4.61 -10.08
N TYR A 101 -8.99 -3.40 -10.65
CA TYR A 101 -8.34 -2.25 -10.02
C TYR A 101 -8.95 -1.90 -8.66
N LEU A 102 -10.28 -1.97 -8.54
CA LEU A 102 -10.97 -1.75 -7.26
C LEU A 102 -10.59 -2.82 -6.22
N ALA A 103 -10.57 -4.09 -6.62
CA ALA A 103 -10.19 -5.19 -5.73
C ALA A 103 -8.75 -5.04 -5.25
N ALA A 104 -7.83 -4.68 -6.16
CA ALA A 104 -6.43 -4.40 -5.81
C ALA A 104 -6.31 -3.24 -4.82
N LYS A 105 -6.98 -2.11 -5.06
CA LYS A 105 -6.95 -0.96 -4.12
C LYS A 105 -7.53 -1.30 -2.75
N LEU A 106 -8.60 -2.08 -2.71
CA LEU A 106 -9.18 -2.52 -1.45
C LEU A 106 -8.25 -3.46 -0.69
N ALA A 107 -7.59 -4.39 -1.39
CA ALA A 107 -6.60 -5.27 -0.79
C ALA A 107 -5.43 -4.48 -0.20
N SER A 108 -4.84 -3.56 -0.97
CA SER A 108 -3.78 -2.65 -0.52
C SER A 108 -4.18 -1.84 0.72
N MET A 109 -5.36 -1.23 0.72
CA MET A 109 -5.86 -0.45 1.86
C MET A 109 -5.98 -1.27 3.16
N LEU A 110 -6.23 -2.58 3.05
CA LEU A 110 -6.32 -3.48 4.21
C LEU A 110 -4.97 -4.06 4.63
N GLU A 111 -4.02 -4.17 3.71
CA GLU A 111 -2.77 -4.92 3.86
C GLU A 111 -1.58 -3.97 4.14
N ASP A 112 -1.42 -2.92 3.34
CA ASP A 112 -0.26 -2.02 3.34
C ASP A 112 -0.02 -1.38 4.72
N PRO A 113 -1.04 -0.85 5.44
CA PRO A 113 -0.79 -0.26 6.75
C PRO A 113 -0.31 -1.26 7.81
N ILE A 114 -0.64 -2.55 7.65
CA ILE A 114 -0.16 -3.62 8.54
C ILE A 114 1.32 -3.87 8.27
N ILE A 115 1.70 -3.91 6.98
CA ILE A 115 3.09 -4.08 6.54
C ILE A 115 3.93 -2.89 7.01
N ASP A 116 3.48 -1.67 6.73
CA ASP A 116 4.19 -0.45 7.09
C ASP A 116 4.36 -0.33 8.61
N SER A 117 3.30 -0.65 9.38
CA SER A 117 3.41 -0.68 10.84
C SER A 117 4.41 -1.74 11.32
N PHE A 118 4.45 -2.91 10.69
CA PHE A 118 5.38 -3.98 11.02
C PHE A 118 6.83 -3.57 10.71
N LEU A 119 7.09 -3.03 9.52
CA LEU A 119 8.41 -2.58 9.08
C LEU A 119 8.92 -1.44 9.97
N GLN A 120 8.07 -0.47 10.28
CA GLN A 120 8.43 0.63 11.18
C GLN A 120 8.74 0.11 12.60
N LYS A 121 7.85 -0.69 13.21
CA LYS A 121 8.00 -1.14 14.60
C LYS A 121 9.17 -2.10 14.82
N ASN A 122 9.42 -2.99 13.87
CA ASN A 122 10.41 -4.07 14.04
C ASN A 122 11.74 -3.75 13.38
N TYR A 123 11.78 -2.85 12.39
CA TYR A 123 12.97 -2.56 11.60
C TYR A 123 13.35 -1.07 11.56
N ASN A 124 12.51 -0.17 12.11
CA ASN A 124 12.72 1.28 12.13
C ASN A 124 12.79 1.91 10.73
N PHE A 125 12.09 1.34 9.75
CA PHE A 125 11.96 2.00 8.45
C PHE A 125 11.27 3.36 8.57
N ASP A 126 11.80 4.36 7.86
CA ASP A 126 11.22 5.70 7.82
C ASP A 126 10.10 5.79 6.79
N LEU A 127 8.86 5.81 7.28
CA LEU A 127 7.66 5.92 6.44
C LEU A 127 7.47 7.30 5.79
N ARG A 128 8.20 8.33 6.24
CA ARG A 128 8.02 9.71 5.75
C ARG A 128 8.48 9.85 4.30
N ILE A 129 9.57 9.18 3.93
CA ILE A 129 10.16 9.26 2.59
C ILE A 129 9.15 8.80 1.52
N PRO A 130 8.66 7.55 1.55
CA PRO A 130 7.73 7.07 0.52
C PRO A 130 6.42 7.87 0.49
N TYR A 131 5.90 8.30 1.65
CA TYR A 131 4.64 9.03 1.68
C TYR A 131 4.74 10.50 1.25
N ARG A 132 5.86 11.18 1.50
CA ARG A 132 6.11 12.52 0.93
C ARG A 132 6.23 12.44 -0.58
N TYR A 133 6.93 11.44 -1.11
CA TYR A 133 6.98 11.18 -2.56
C TYR A 133 5.58 10.96 -3.14
N ALA A 134 4.73 10.17 -2.46
CA ALA A 134 3.35 9.96 -2.87
C ALA A 134 2.51 11.25 -2.88
N ILE A 135 2.66 12.12 -1.87
CA ILE A 135 1.99 13.45 -1.85
C ILE A 135 2.40 14.29 -3.06
N ASP A 136 3.70 14.37 -3.35
CA ASP A 136 4.23 15.18 -4.45
C ASP A 136 3.79 14.64 -5.81
N TYR A 137 3.78 13.32 -5.96
CA TYR A 137 3.23 12.67 -7.14
C TYR A 137 1.73 12.99 -7.29
N CYS A 138 0.96 12.87 -6.21
CA CYS A 138 -0.48 13.17 -6.21
C CYS A 138 -0.76 14.61 -6.63
N ARG A 139 -0.06 15.59 -6.04
CA ARG A 139 -0.22 17.01 -6.38
C ARG A 139 0.04 17.32 -7.85
N LYS A 140 0.95 16.58 -8.50
CA LYS A 140 1.30 16.77 -9.91
C LYS A 140 0.32 16.10 -10.88
N ASN A 141 -0.24 14.95 -10.50
CA ASN A 141 -0.92 14.06 -11.45
C ASN A 141 -2.43 13.90 -11.21
N ILE A 142 -2.91 14.22 -10.02
CA ILE A 142 -4.33 14.11 -9.69
C ILE A 142 -5.12 15.22 -10.38
N LYS A 143 -6.15 14.80 -11.13
CA LYS A 143 -7.13 15.68 -11.77
C LYS A 143 -8.27 16.04 -10.81
N THR A 144 -9.14 16.94 -11.23
CA THR A 144 -10.40 17.25 -10.53
C THR A 144 -11.25 16.01 -10.28
N GLU A 145 -12.27 16.16 -9.43
CA GLU A 145 -13.23 15.11 -9.07
C GLU A 145 -13.73 14.27 -10.25
N ALA A 146 -13.86 12.96 -10.02
CA ALA A 146 -14.43 12.06 -11.01
C ALA A 146 -15.95 12.27 -11.14
N THR A 147 -16.48 11.98 -12.33
CA THR A 147 -17.92 12.18 -12.61
C THR A 147 -18.76 10.96 -12.23
N ASP A 148 -18.17 9.77 -12.24
CA ASP A 148 -18.84 8.51 -11.92
C ASP A 148 -18.54 8.02 -10.49
N ASP A 149 -19.49 7.30 -9.91
CA ASP A 149 -19.43 6.88 -8.51
C ASP A 149 -18.38 5.80 -8.25
N LEU A 150 -18.08 4.93 -9.23
CA LEU A 150 -17.06 3.90 -9.08
C LEU A 150 -15.67 4.53 -8.97
N SER A 151 -15.34 5.48 -9.85
CA SER A 151 -14.07 6.21 -9.78
C SER A 151 -13.94 7.02 -8.51
N ARG A 152 -15.01 7.66 -8.02
CA ARG A 152 -15.02 8.34 -6.71
C ARG A 152 -14.74 7.38 -5.56
N LEU A 153 -15.34 6.19 -5.60
CA LEU A 153 -15.11 5.16 -4.59
C LEU A 153 -13.65 4.69 -4.59
N ILE A 154 -13.09 4.41 -5.77
CA ILE A 154 -11.68 4.00 -5.92
C ILE A 154 -10.74 5.10 -5.42
N ASN A 155 -10.96 6.35 -5.82
CA ASN A 155 -10.19 7.50 -5.35
C ASN A 155 -10.31 7.69 -3.82
N GLY A 156 -11.48 7.40 -3.25
CA GLY A 156 -11.72 7.43 -1.81
C GLY A 156 -11.00 6.31 -1.06
N ILE A 157 -10.97 5.09 -1.61
CA ILE A 157 -10.17 3.97 -1.08
C ILE A 157 -8.68 4.31 -1.10
N ASP A 158 -8.19 4.85 -2.22
CA ASP A 158 -6.80 5.28 -2.36
C ASP A 158 -6.42 6.32 -1.30
N LEU A 159 -7.23 7.37 -1.13
CA LEU A 159 -6.99 8.36 -0.08
C LEU A 159 -7.10 7.77 1.32
N ALA A 160 -8.07 6.88 1.56
CA ALA A 160 -8.21 6.20 2.85
C ALA A 160 -6.95 5.42 3.22
N ASN A 161 -6.33 4.72 2.26
CA ASN A 161 -5.05 4.02 2.48
C ASN A 161 -4.00 4.99 3.04
N TYR A 162 -3.78 6.12 2.34
CA TYR A 162 -2.87 7.15 2.82
C TYR A 162 -3.26 7.71 4.19
N MET A 163 -4.55 7.95 4.45
CA MET A 163 -5.00 8.45 5.76
C MET A 163 -4.69 7.50 6.91
N ILE A 164 -4.68 6.19 6.67
CA ILE A 164 -4.34 5.18 7.69
C ILE A 164 -2.82 5.14 7.85
N SER A 165 -2.10 5.06 6.74
CA SER A 165 -0.64 5.04 6.67
C SER A 165 0.01 6.25 7.36
N TRP A 166 -0.50 7.47 7.12
CA TRP A 166 0.01 8.69 7.75
C TRP A 166 -0.18 8.73 9.27
N LYS A 167 -1.09 7.93 9.83
CA LYS A 167 -1.23 7.79 11.29
C LYS A 167 -0.11 6.96 11.93
N LEU A 168 0.67 6.24 11.13
CA LEU A 168 1.84 5.50 11.61
C LEU A 168 3.06 6.43 11.79
N ILE A 169 3.07 7.58 11.12
CA ILE A 169 4.11 8.60 11.33
C ILE A 169 3.92 9.24 12.70
N ASP A 170 5.04 9.51 13.38
CA ASP A 170 5.06 10.13 14.70
C ASP A 170 4.22 11.41 14.76
N ILE A 171 3.38 11.51 15.79
CA ILE A 171 2.52 12.67 16.03
C ILE A 171 3.35 13.90 16.45
N ASP A 172 4.55 13.67 16.98
CA ASP A 172 5.46 14.74 17.41
C ASP A 172 6.28 15.33 16.24
N ASP A 173 6.26 14.72 15.05
CA ASP A 173 6.85 15.28 13.82
C ASP A 173 5.93 16.35 13.22
N MET A 174 5.97 17.55 13.81
CA MET A 174 5.12 18.68 13.42
C MET A 174 5.22 19.04 11.94
N ASP A 175 6.39 18.89 11.32
CA ASP A 175 6.58 19.20 9.91
C ASP A 175 5.83 18.21 9.01
N ALA A 176 5.95 16.91 9.30
CA ALA A 176 5.19 15.87 8.62
C ALA A 176 3.68 16.05 8.82
N GLN A 177 3.22 16.35 10.05
CA GLN A 177 1.81 16.58 10.34
C GLN A 177 1.25 17.82 9.62
N ASN A 178 2.04 18.90 9.52
CA ASN A 178 1.67 20.10 8.79
C ASN A 178 1.56 19.84 7.28
N GLU A 179 2.53 19.12 6.70
CA GLU A 179 2.52 18.75 5.29
C GLU A 179 1.29 17.91 4.94
N TRP A 180 1.01 16.89 5.76
CA TRP A 180 -0.16 16.04 5.61
C TRP A 180 -1.48 16.82 5.72
N SER A 181 -1.60 17.69 6.73
CA SER A 181 -2.78 18.55 6.91
C SER A 181 -2.98 19.52 5.74
N ASN A 182 -1.88 20.03 5.16
CA ASN A 182 -1.94 20.87 3.97
C ASN A 182 -2.39 20.08 2.74
N TYR A 183 -1.89 18.86 2.57
CA TYR A 183 -2.30 17.96 1.50
C TYR A 183 -3.79 17.60 1.59
N LEU A 184 -4.29 17.21 2.77
CA LEU A 184 -5.70 16.86 2.95
C LEU A 184 -6.64 18.03 2.62
N ARG A 185 -6.32 19.25 3.06
CA ARG A 185 -7.10 20.46 2.72
C ARG A 185 -7.08 20.77 1.23
N TRP A 186 -5.96 20.52 0.57
CA TRP A 186 -5.88 20.66 -0.89
C TRP A 186 -6.73 19.60 -1.60
N TYR A 187 -6.65 18.33 -1.16
CA TYR A 187 -7.40 17.23 -1.75
C TYR A 187 -8.91 17.42 -1.57
N GLU A 188 -9.36 17.80 -0.37
CA GLU A 188 -10.77 18.07 -0.07
C GLU A 188 -11.37 19.13 -1.02
N LYS A 189 -10.62 20.19 -1.30
CA LYS A 189 -11.05 21.23 -2.25
C LYS A 189 -11.13 20.72 -3.69
N LEU A 190 -10.21 19.83 -4.08
CA LEU A 190 -10.11 19.32 -5.44
C LEU A 190 -11.10 18.18 -5.73
N ARG A 191 -11.35 17.33 -4.73
CA ARG A 191 -12.14 16.09 -4.80
C ARG A 191 -12.98 15.87 -3.53
N PRO A 192 -13.99 16.72 -3.28
CA PRO A 192 -14.75 16.70 -2.02
C PRO A 192 -15.53 15.39 -1.79
N TYR A 193 -16.06 14.75 -2.84
CA TYR A 193 -16.80 13.50 -2.69
C TYR A 193 -15.88 12.32 -2.41
N SER A 194 -14.76 12.24 -3.15
CA SER A 194 -13.74 11.22 -2.88
C SER A 194 -13.16 11.37 -1.46
N TYR A 195 -12.99 12.61 -0.99
CA TYR A 195 -12.55 12.91 0.38
C TYR A 195 -13.55 12.45 1.45
N GLU A 196 -14.84 12.71 1.25
CA GLU A 196 -15.89 12.25 2.17
C GLU A 196 -15.95 10.71 2.23
N ILE A 197 -15.87 10.04 1.07
CA ILE A 197 -15.78 8.57 1.00
C ILE A 197 -14.59 8.05 1.82
N ALA A 198 -13.40 8.66 1.65
CA ALA A 198 -12.21 8.27 2.38
C ALA A 198 -12.40 8.39 3.91
N ASN A 199 -12.98 9.49 4.38
CA ASN A 199 -13.31 9.68 5.79
C ASN A 199 -14.26 8.60 6.32
N GLN A 200 -15.28 8.22 5.55
CA GLN A 200 -16.23 7.18 5.94
C GLN A 200 -15.54 5.81 6.04
N ILE A 201 -14.68 5.48 5.08
CA ILE A 201 -13.89 4.24 5.08
C ILE A 201 -12.95 4.18 6.28
N VAL A 202 -12.23 5.26 6.55
CA VAL A 202 -11.33 5.37 7.69
C VAL A 202 -12.06 5.18 9.02
N ARG A 203 -13.29 5.73 9.15
CA ARG A 203 -14.15 5.48 10.32
C ARG A 203 -14.55 4.02 10.45
N ILE A 204 -14.93 3.36 9.35
CA ILE A 204 -15.23 1.92 9.33
C ILE A 204 -14.03 1.12 9.84
N LEU A 205 -12.83 1.43 9.38
CA LEU A 205 -11.60 0.78 9.81
C LEU A 205 -11.33 0.95 11.31
N TRP A 206 -11.58 2.12 11.89
CA TRP A 206 -11.41 2.30 13.34
C TRP A 206 -12.44 1.51 14.15
N VAL A 207 -13.69 1.49 13.69
CA VAL A 207 -14.77 0.78 14.39
C VAL A 207 -14.59 -0.73 14.31
N HIS A 208 -14.18 -1.27 13.15
CA HIS A 208 -14.18 -2.71 12.88
C HIS A 208 -12.78 -3.35 12.84
N GLY A 209 -11.74 -2.58 12.55
CA GLY A 209 -10.34 -3.00 12.51
C GLY A 209 -9.62 -2.80 13.85
N GLY A 210 -9.82 -1.66 14.50
CA GLY A 210 -9.19 -1.31 15.79
C GLY A 210 -8.07 -0.28 15.68
N ALA A 211 -7.23 -0.19 16.71
CA ALA A 211 -6.30 0.94 16.92
C ALA A 211 -5.22 1.12 15.83
N HIS A 212 -4.78 0.03 15.21
CA HIS A 212 -3.78 0.03 14.13
C HIS A 212 -4.36 -0.49 12.81
N GLY A 213 -5.70 -0.48 12.66
CA GLY A 213 -6.36 -0.99 11.47
C GLY A 213 -6.67 -2.48 11.53
N ALA A 214 -6.90 -3.08 10.36
CA ALA A 214 -7.44 -4.42 10.21
C ALA A 214 -6.40 -5.55 10.37
N GLU A 215 -5.67 -5.58 11.50
CA GLU A 215 -4.47 -6.42 11.70
C GLU A 215 -4.65 -7.95 11.56
N THR A 216 -5.89 -8.44 11.60
CA THR A 216 -6.20 -9.88 11.46
C THR A 216 -7.18 -10.10 10.32
N ILE A 217 -7.17 -11.30 9.72
CA ILE A 217 -8.10 -11.67 8.65
C ILE A 217 -9.56 -11.45 9.08
N ASP A 218 -9.92 -11.81 10.32
CA ASP A 218 -11.28 -11.58 10.83
C ASP A 218 -11.63 -10.08 10.93
N LYS A 219 -10.68 -9.24 11.33
CA LYS A 219 -10.84 -7.78 11.32
C LYS A 219 -11.01 -7.26 9.89
N GLN A 220 -10.18 -7.71 8.94
CA GLN A 220 -10.29 -7.34 7.52
C GLN A 220 -11.67 -7.73 6.96
N LYS A 221 -12.15 -8.95 7.23
CA LYS A 221 -13.49 -9.42 6.83
C LYS A 221 -14.61 -8.54 7.40
N ARG A 222 -14.50 -8.12 8.67
CA ARG A 222 -15.48 -7.20 9.28
C ARG A 222 -15.47 -5.83 8.61
N VAL A 223 -14.30 -5.30 8.29
CA VAL A 223 -14.15 -4.03 7.56
C VAL A 223 -14.77 -4.13 6.18
N VAL A 224 -14.45 -5.16 5.39
CA VAL A 224 -15.03 -5.36 4.06
C VAL A 224 -16.55 -5.52 4.14
N THR A 225 -17.06 -6.28 5.12
CA THR A 225 -18.51 -6.44 5.33
C THR A 225 -19.19 -5.10 5.62
N ALA A 226 -18.58 -4.27 6.48
CA ALA A 226 -19.11 -2.94 6.78
C ALA A 226 -19.04 -2.00 5.57
N MET A 227 -17.98 -2.09 4.75
CA MET A 227 -17.88 -1.35 3.49
C MET A 227 -18.95 -1.79 2.48
N ILE A 228 -19.22 -3.09 2.34
CA ILE A 228 -20.31 -3.61 1.49
C ILE A 228 -21.67 -3.09 1.98
N ASN A 229 -21.88 -2.96 3.28
CA ASN A 229 -23.13 -2.41 3.81
C ASN A 229 -23.28 -0.92 3.51
N LEU A 230 -22.20 -0.15 3.55
CA LEU A 230 -22.20 1.28 3.21
C LEU A 230 -22.26 1.53 1.70
N TYR A 231 -21.60 0.68 0.91
CA TYR A 231 -21.50 0.74 -0.55
C TYR A 231 -22.00 -0.58 -1.16
N PRO A 232 -23.32 -0.81 -1.24
CA PRO A 232 -23.90 -2.10 -1.66
C PRO A 232 -23.44 -2.58 -3.05
N GLN A 233 -23.01 -1.68 -3.93
CA GLN A 233 -22.45 -2.01 -5.24
C GLN A 233 -21.23 -2.94 -5.14
N LEU A 234 -20.46 -2.87 -4.04
CA LEU A 234 -19.29 -3.73 -3.81
C LEU A 234 -19.66 -5.21 -3.79
N ARG A 235 -20.87 -5.57 -3.34
CA ARG A 235 -21.33 -6.97 -3.26
C ARG A 235 -21.28 -7.69 -4.61
N ASN A 236 -21.48 -6.94 -5.70
CA ASN A 236 -21.49 -7.49 -7.06
C ASN A 236 -20.12 -7.37 -7.74
N MET A 237 -19.17 -6.66 -7.13
CA MET A 237 -17.86 -6.34 -7.71
C MET A 237 -16.75 -7.23 -7.15
N ILE A 238 -16.86 -7.62 -5.88
CA ILE A 238 -15.82 -8.36 -5.16
C ILE A 238 -16.36 -9.57 -4.38
N SER A 239 -15.48 -10.49 -4.05
CA SER A 239 -15.71 -11.57 -3.08
C SER A 239 -14.49 -11.81 -2.20
N ILE A 240 -14.71 -12.25 -0.97
CA ILE A 240 -13.69 -12.54 0.05
C ILE A 240 -13.83 -13.96 0.60
#